data_AF-A0A963Y0R5-F1
#
_entry.id   AF-A0A963Y0R5-F1
#
_cell.length_a   1.000
_cell.length_b   1.000
_cell.length_c   1.000
_cell.angle_alpha   90.00
_cell.angle_beta   90.00
_cell.angle_gamma   90.00
#
_symmetry.space_group_name_H-M   'P 1'
#
loop_
_entity.id
_entity.type
_entity.pdbx_description
1 polymer ?
#
loop_
_entity_poly.entity_id
_entity_poly.type
_entity_poly.pdbx_seq_one_letter_code
_entity_poly.pdbx_strand_id
1 'polypeptide(L)'
;PDDGGEEHYAIEIGRPPRDRPVLARLHSACFTGDLLGSLKCDCGPQLHAALAMMGAEGAGVLLYLNQEGRGIGLANKMRAYSLQDQGFDTVEANHRLGFEDDERDFRLGAALLKQMGFATVRLLTNNPAKIRMMEANGIAVTQRVPLKVGRGRHNDAYLATKAAKSGHLL
;
A
#
# COMPACT_ATOMS: atom_id res chain seq x y z
N PRO A 1 -3.67 -19.63 -7.51
CA PRO A 1 -2.53 -20.56 -7.51
C PRO A 1 -3.03 -22.00 -7.46
N ASP A 2 -2.41 -22.94 -8.16
CA ASP A 2 -2.88 -24.33 -8.19
C ASP A 2 -2.78 -25.02 -6.81
N ASP A 3 -2.01 -24.44 -5.89
CA ASP A 3 -1.85 -24.86 -4.50
C ASP A 3 -2.78 -24.15 -3.51
N GLY A 4 -3.66 -23.24 -3.98
CA GLY A 4 -4.53 -22.45 -3.10
C GLY A 4 -3.81 -21.34 -2.32
N GLY A 5 -2.57 -20.99 -2.69
CA GLY A 5 -1.84 -19.87 -2.12
C GLY A 5 -2.51 -18.50 -2.37
N GLU A 6 -1.97 -17.46 -1.74
CA GLU A 6 -2.52 -16.10 -1.84
C GLU A 6 -2.51 -15.58 -3.30
N GLU A 7 -3.62 -14.96 -3.68
CA GLU A 7 -3.74 -14.27 -4.96
C GLU A 7 -3.41 -12.79 -4.81
N HIS A 8 -2.68 -12.26 -5.80
CA HIS A 8 -2.40 -10.85 -5.93
C HIS A 8 -2.80 -10.40 -7.33
N TYR A 9 -3.29 -9.17 -7.44
CA TYR A 9 -3.83 -8.67 -8.70
C TYR A 9 -2.95 -7.54 -9.24
N ALA A 10 -2.59 -7.63 -10.51
CA ALA A 10 -1.97 -6.54 -11.25
C ALA A 10 -2.95 -6.04 -12.30
N ILE A 11 -3.28 -4.75 -12.23
CA ILE A 11 -4.29 -4.13 -13.07
C ILE A 11 -3.62 -3.06 -13.91
N GLU A 12 -3.66 -3.23 -15.23
CA GLU A 12 -3.28 -2.19 -16.18
C GLU A 12 -4.46 -1.29 -16.48
N ILE A 13 -4.24 0.01 -16.33
CA ILE A 13 -5.20 1.05 -16.69
C ILE A 13 -4.71 1.66 -17.99
N GLY A 14 -5.54 1.57 -19.03
CA GLY A 14 -5.15 1.97 -20.39
C GLY A 14 -4.15 0.98 -21.01
N ARG A 15 -3.12 1.51 -21.69
CA ARG A 15 -2.05 0.72 -22.32
C ARG A 15 -0.69 1.37 -22.05
N PRO A 16 -0.12 1.18 -20.85
CA PRO A 16 1.12 1.87 -20.50
C PRO A 16 2.29 1.38 -21.35
N PRO A 17 3.06 2.28 -21.97
CA PRO A 17 4.24 1.91 -22.76
C PRO A 17 5.31 1.28 -21.86
N ARG A 18 5.94 0.18 -22.33
CA ARG A 18 6.95 -0.56 -21.56
C ARG A 18 8.33 0.08 -21.55
N ASP A 19 8.59 0.94 -22.54
CA ASP A 19 9.84 1.67 -22.74
C ASP A 19 9.88 3.01 -21.99
N ARG A 20 8.83 3.37 -21.23
CA ARG A 20 8.76 4.62 -20.46
C ARG A 20 8.38 4.36 -18.99
N PRO A 21 8.72 5.28 -18.08
CA PRO A 21 8.31 5.16 -16.69
C PRO A 21 6.79 5.15 -16.53
N VAL A 22 6.24 4.04 -16.03
CA VAL A 22 4.79 3.90 -15.79
C VAL A 22 4.40 4.44 -14.42
N LEU A 23 3.25 5.11 -14.33
CA LEU A 23 2.65 5.45 -13.05
C LEU A 23 2.21 4.16 -12.34
N ALA A 24 2.87 3.82 -11.22
CA ALA A 24 2.64 2.57 -10.51
C ALA A 24 2.21 2.81 -9.06
N ARG A 25 1.26 2.01 -8.57
CA ARG A 25 0.82 2.00 -7.17
C ARG A 25 0.88 0.60 -6.60
N LEU A 26 1.65 0.42 -5.52
CA LEU A 26 1.59 -0.78 -4.69
C LEU A 26 0.60 -0.55 -3.54
N HIS A 27 -0.57 -1.13 -3.67
CA HIS A 27 -1.65 -1.09 -2.69
C HIS A 27 -1.71 -2.40 -1.91
N SER A 28 -1.57 -2.32 -0.59
CA SER A 28 -1.81 -3.47 0.29
C SER A 28 -3.29 -3.51 0.60
N ALA A 29 -3.93 -4.66 0.37
CA ALA A 29 -5.35 -4.87 0.59
C ALA A 29 -5.76 -4.44 2.00
N CYS A 30 -6.90 -3.77 2.07
CA CYS A 30 -7.49 -3.33 3.33
C CYS A 30 -9.01 -3.45 3.22
N PHE A 31 -9.56 -4.63 3.51
CA PHE A 31 -10.99 -4.94 3.43
C PHE A 31 -11.86 -3.85 4.07
N THR A 32 -11.51 -3.43 5.28
CA THR A 32 -12.26 -2.38 5.99
C THR A 32 -12.21 -1.02 5.30
N GLY A 33 -11.06 -0.64 4.71
CA GLY A 33 -10.90 0.67 4.08
C GLY A 33 -11.41 0.69 2.65
N ASP A 34 -11.05 -0.33 1.88
CA ASP A 34 -11.25 -0.43 0.44
C ASP A 34 -12.70 -0.83 0.11
N LEU A 35 -13.30 -1.73 0.89
CA LEU A 35 -14.67 -2.23 0.63
C LEU A 35 -15.71 -1.61 1.56
N LEU A 36 -15.41 -1.49 2.86
CA LEU A 36 -16.39 -1.01 3.85
C LEU A 36 -16.34 0.51 4.09
N GLY A 37 -15.44 1.24 3.43
CA GLY A 37 -15.33 2.69 3.58
C GLY A 37 -14.94 3.17 4.99
N SER A 38 -14.13 2.37 5.71
CA SER A 38 -13.73 2.69 7.09
C SER A 38 -13.03 4.05 7.18
N LEU A 39 -13.51 4.88 8.12
CA LEU A 39 -12.92 6.18 8.44
C LEU A 39 -11.70 6.10 9.38
N LYS A 40 -11.41 4.92 9.95
CA LYS A 40 -10.27 4.71 10.86
C LYS A 40 -8.92 4.67 10.13
N CYS A 41 -8.92 4.39 8.83
CA CYS A 41 -7.73 4.33 7.99
C CYS A 41 -7.93 5.12 6.70
N ASP A 42 -6.83 5.36 5.99
CA ASP A 42 -6.82 6.10 4.73
C ASP A 42 -6.71 5.18 3.50
N CYS A 43 -6.78 3.86 3.65
CA CYS A 43 -6.56 2.90 2.56
C CYS A 43 -7.54 3.07 1.39
N GLY A 44 -8.85 3.14 1.67
CA GLY A 44 -9.87 3.36 0.64
C GLY A 44 -9.62 4.66 -0.14
N PRO A 45 -9.55 5.82 0.54
CA PRO A 45 -9.18 7.08 -0.12
C PRO A 45 -7.90 7.00 -0.95
N GLN A 46 -6.87 6.28 -0.48
CA GLN A 46 -5.62 6.07 -1.23
C GLN A 46 -5.82 5.25 -2.50
N LEU A 47 -6.61 4.17 -2.44
CA LEU A 47 -6.96 3.35 -3.60
C LEU A 47 -7.69 4.19 -4.65
N HIS A 48 -8.75 4.90 -4.24
CA HIS A 48 -9.54 5.74 -5.13
C HIS A 48 -8.71 6.88 -5.75
N ALA A 49 -7.86 7.55 -4.97
CA ALA A 49 -6.99 8.60 -5.48
C ALA A 49 -5.95 8.08 -6.49
N ALA A 50 -5.39 6.89 -6.26
CA ALA A 50 -4.47 6.26 -7.20
C ALA A 50 -5.18 5.91 -8.52
N LEU A 51 -6.36 5.28 -8.45
CA LEU A 51 -7.17 4.95 -9.63
C LEU A 51 -7.58 6.21 -10.41
N ALA A 52 -8.00 7.27 -9.72
CA ALA A 52 -8.36 8.54 -10.36
C ALA A 52 -7.18 9.18 -11.09
N MET A 53 -5.98 9.16 -10.49
CA MET A 53 -4.78 9.69 -11.14
C MET A 53 -4.37 8.88 -12.37
N MET A 54 -4.41 7.54 -12.28
CA MET A 54 -4.14 6.67 -13.41
C MET A 54 -5.18 6.83 -14.53
N GLY A 55 -6.45 7.01 -14.18
CA GLY A 55 -7.52 7.31 -15.13
C GLY A 55 -7.33 8.65 -15.84
N ALA A 56 -6.92 9.69 -15.10
CA ALA A 56 -6.63 11.01 -15.67
C ALA A 56 -5.39 11.00 -16.58
N GLU A 57 -4.37 10.21 -16.24
CA GLU A 57 -3.16 10.04 -17.07
C GLU A 57 -3.43 9.13 -18.29
N GLY A 58 -4.47 8.30 -18.24
CA GLY A 58 -4.81 7.32 -19.28
C GLY A 58 -3.86 6.11 -19.32
N ALA A 59 -2.91 6.03 -18.39
CA ALA A 59 -1.95 4.96 -18.26
C ALA A 59 -1.56 4.76 -16.78
N GLY A 60 -1.53 3.52 -16.32
CA GLY A 60 -0.97 3.17 -15.03
C GLY A 60 -1.03 1.69 -14.69
N VAL A 61 -0.35 1.30 -13.62
CA VAL A 61 -0.38 -0.06 -13.06
C VAL A 61 -0.72 0.00 -11.57
N LEU A 62 -1.84 -0.60 -11.21
CA LEU A 62 -2.20 -0.85 -9.81
C LEU A 62 -1.85 -2.29 -9.46
N LEU A 63 -0.97 -2.46 -8.47
CA LEU A 63 -0.73 -3.74 -7.83
C LEU A 63 -1.54 -3.81 -6.53
N TYR A 64 -2.55 -4.67 -6.51
CA TYR A 64 -3.37 -4.96 -5.34
C TYR A 64 -2.84 -6.24 -4.68
N LEU A 65 -1.98 -6.05 -3.68
CA LEU A 65 -1.32 -7.12 -2.95
C LEU A 65 -2.20 -7.51 -1.75
N ASN A 66 -2.71 -8.74 -1.76
CA ASN A 66 -3.55 -9.31 -0.71
C ASN A 66 -2.83 -9.57 0.64
N GLN A 67 -2.10 -8.58 1.14
CA GLN A 67 -1.37 -8.59 2.39
C GLN A 67 -2.15 -7.81 3.46
N GLU A 68 -3.33 -8.33 3.81
CA GLU A 68 -4.23 -7.69 4.79
C GLU A 68 -3.55 -7.52 6.15
N GLY A 69 -3.84 -6.40 6.82
CA GLY A 69 -3.31 -6.14 8.17
C GLY A 69 -1.78 -5.96 8.23
N ARG A 70 -1.09 -5.73 7.10
CA ARG A 70 0.38 -5.81 6.97
C ARG A 70 0.93 -7.25 7.03
N GLY A 71 0.15 -8.23 6.58
CA GLY A 71 0.54 -9.65 6.53
C GLY A 71 -0.07 -10.50 7.64
N ILE A 72 -0.64 -9.89 8.69
CA ILE A 72 -1.19 -10.60 9.84
C ILE A 72 -2.65 -11.07 9.62
N GLY A 73 -3.28 -10.62 8.54
CA GLY A 73 -4.67 -10.97 8.19
C GLY A 73 -5.73 -10.13 8.91
N LEU A 74 -6.97 -10.23 8.42
CA LEU A 74 -8.10 -9.40 8.85
C LEU A 74 -8.46 -9.61 10.34
N ALA A 75 -8.46 -10.87 10.79
CA ALA A 75 -8.83 -11.21 12.15
C ALA A 75 -7.89 -10.57 13.19
N ASN A 76 -6.58 -10.62 12.94
CA ASN A 76 -5.59 -10.01 13.83
C ASN A 76 -5.63 -8.48 13.75
N LYS A 77 -5.93 -7.91 12.59
CA LYS A 77 -6.21 -6.48 12.47
C LYS A 77 -7.41 -6.04 13.32
N MET A 78 -8.48 -6.84 13.36
CA MET A 78 -9.63 -6.54 14.24
C MET A 78 -9.26 -6.62 15.73
N ARG A 79 -8.42 -7.60 16.11
CA ARG A 79 -7.87 -7.67 17.48
C ARG A 79 -7.01 -6.45 17.80
N ALA A 80 -6.18 -6.00 16.87
CA ALA A 80 -5.36 -4.80 17.03
C ALA A 80 -6.22 -3.54 17.18
N TYR A 81 -7.33 -3.44 16.44
CA TYR A 81 -8.30 -2.35 16.61
C TYR A 81 -8.98 -2.38 17.98
N SER A 82 -9.32 -3.57 18.50
CA SER A 82 -9.87 -3.69 19.85
C SER A 82 -8.89 -3.22 20.92
N LEU A 83 -7.60 -3.48 20.74
CA LEU A 83 -6.55 -2.95 21.63
C LEU A 83 -6.38 -1.44 21.47
N GLN A 84 -6.47 -0.91 20.24
CA GLN A 84 -6.39 0.54 20.02
C GLN A 84 -7.56 1.30 20.65
N ASP A 85 -8.76 0.71 20.61
CA ASP A 85 -9.94 1.28 21.30
C ASP A 85 -9.78 1.26 22.84
N GLN A 86 -8.84 0.48 23.37
CA GLN A 86 -8.44 0.48 24.79
C GLN A 86 -7.27 1.45 25.10
N GLY A 87 -6.80 2.22 24.11
CA GLY A 87 -5.79 3.26 24.26
C GLY A 87 -4.37 2.87 23.84
N PHE A 88 -4.14 1.64 23.38
CA PHE A 88 -2.84 1.25 22.83
C PHE A 88 -2.61 1.89 21.46
N ASP A 89 -1.37 2.29 21.16
CA ASP A 89 -1.07 2.74 19.81
C ASP A 89 -0.94 1.55 18.83
N THR A 90 -0.87 1.84 17.52
CA THR A 90 -0.83 0.79 16.49
C THR A 90 0.38 -0.15 16.61
N VAL A 91 1.53 0.35 17.07
CA VAL A 91 2.77 -0.42 17.24
C VAL A 91 2.64 -1.30 18.48
N GLU A 92 2.17 -0.73 19.59
CA GLU A 92 1.91 -1.48 20.83
C GLU A 92 0.89 -2.59 20.62
N ALA A 93 -0.20 -2.31 19.91
CA ALA A 93 -1.24 -3.28 19.59
C ALA A 93 -0.70 -4.45 18.75
N ASN A 94 0.18 -4.18 17.78
CA ASN A 94 0.79 -5.22 16.93
C ASN A 94 1.80 -6.08 17.72
N HIS A 95 2.71 -5.45 18.47
CA HIS A 95 3.67 -6.17 19.31
C HIS A 95 2.98 -7.07 20.35
N ARG A 96 1.88 -6.59 20.93
CA ARG A 96 1.11 -7.36 21.92
C ARG A 96 0.39 -8.57 21.33
N LEU A 97 0.17 -8.56 20.02
CA LEU A 97 -0.34 -9.68 19.25
C LEU A 97 0.78 -10.58 18.67
N GLY A 98 2.05 -10.23 18.93
CA GLY A 98 3.23 -11.01 18.52
C GLY A 98 3.70 -10.74 17.09
N PHE A 99 3.34 -9.59 16.50
CA PHE A 99 3.68 -9.24 15.11
C PHE A 99 4.69 -8.10 15.03
N GLU A 100 5.52 -8.14 13.97
CA GLU A 100 6.41 -7.03 13.60
C GLU A 100 5.62 -5.85 13.00
N ASP A 101 6.27 -4.68 12.98
CA ASP A 101 5.62 -3.45 12.51
C ASP A 101 5.22 -3.49 11.02
N ASP A 102 5.94 -4.23 10.18
CA ASP A 102 5.64 -4.35 8.75
C ASP A 102 6.18 -5.66 8.14
N GLU A 103 5.33 -6.69 8.01
CA GLU A 103 5.71 -7.99 7.43
C GLU A 103 5.48 -8.08 5.91
N ARG A 104 5.22 -6.96 5.25
CA ARG A 104 4.88 -6.98 3.83
C ARG A 104 6.08 -7.26 2.93
N ASP A 105 5.92 -8.26 2.07
CA ASP A 105 6.88 -8.54 1.02
C ASP A 105 6.62 -7.68 -0.22
N PHE A 106 7.37 -6.59 -0.35
CA PHE A 106 7.32 -5.71 -1.52
C PHE A 106 8.18 -6.21 -2.69
N ARG A 107 9.01 -7.25 -2.50
CA ARG A 107 9.77 -7.89 -3.59
C ARG A 107 8.84 -8.48 -4.63
N LEU A 108 7.70 -9.01 -4.17
CA LEU A 108 6.60 -9.45 -5.01
C LEU A 108 6.12 -8.34 -5.97
N GLY A 109 5.95 -7.11 -5.47
CA GLY A 109 5.51 -6.00 -6.30
C GLY A 109 6.52 -5.66 -7.41
N ALA A 110 7.81 -5.70 -7.10
CA ALA A 110 8.86 -5.54 -8.09
C ALA A 110 8.89 -6.69 -9.12
N ALA A 111 8.71 -7.93 -8.66
CA ALA A 111 8.66 -9.11 -9.53
C ALA A 111 7.47 -9.05 -10.51
N LEU A 112 6.28 -8.66 -10.02
CA LEU A 112 5.09 -8.48 -10.86
C LEU A 112 5.32 -7.41 -11.95
N LEU A 113 5.87 -6.25 -11.59
CA LEU A 113 6.17 -5.19 -12.55
C LEU A 113 7.18 -5.65 -13.62
N LYS A 114 8.23 -6.39 -13.23
CA LYS A 114 9.18 -6.98 -14.18
C LYS A 114 8.51 -7.98 -15.11
N GLN A 115 7.68 -8.88 -14.58
CA GLN A 115 6.96 -9.87 -15.37
C GLN A 115 5.99 -9.23 -16.37
N MET A 116 5.41 -8.08 -16.02
CA MET A 116 4.58 -7.28 -16.92
C MET A 116 5.39 -6.49 -17.97
N GLY A 117 6.73 -6.49 -17.86
CA GLY A 117 7.64 -5.82 -18.79
C GLY A 117 8.02 -4.39 -18.40
N PHE A 118 7.80 -3.97 -17.14
CA PHE A 118 8.18 -2.64 -16.66
C PHE A 118 9.49 -2.69 -15.89
N ALA A 119 10.46 -1.88 -16.32
CA ALA A 119 11.74 -1.70 -15.63
C ALA A 119 11.85 -0.36 -14.89
N THR A 120 11.02 0.63 -15.26
CA THR A 120 11.04 1.98 -14.70
C THR A 120 9.63 2.41 -14.28
N VAL A 121 9.52 3.10 -13.14
CA VAL A 121 8.23 3.54 -12.58
C VAL A 121 8.29 4.95 -12.02
N ARG A 122 7.15 5.64 -12.10
CA ARG A 122 6.80 6.79 -11.28
C ARG A 122 5.93 6.26 -10.13
N LEU A 123 6.50 6.15 -8.94
CA LEU A 123 5.88 5.40 -7.85
C LEU A 123 4.97 6.28 -6.98
N LEU A 124 3.68 5.92 -6.90
CA LEU A 124 2.68 6.54 -6.04
C LEU A 124 2.81 6.07 -4.58
N THR A 125 3.64 6.76 -3.80
CA THR A 125 3.90 6.40 -2.40
C THR A 125 4.31 7.59 -1.53
N ASN A 126 3.88 7.54 -0.28
CA ASN A 126 4.36 8.39 0.82
C ASN A 126 5.39 7.66 1.69
N ASN A 127 5.60 6.35 1.49
CA ASN A 127 6.55 5.54 2.23
C ASN A 127 7.90 5.47 1.48
N PRO A 128 8.99 6.06 2.00
CA PRO A 128 10.32 5.98 1.39
C PRO A 128 10.91 4.57 1.35
N ALA A 129 10.53 3.68 2.27
CA ALA A 129 10.99 2.29 2.27
C ALA A 129 10.53 1.54 1.03
N LYS A 130 9.31 1.85 0.52
CA LYS A 130 8.83 1.28 -0.75
C LYS A 130 9.73 1.67 -1.92
N ILE A 131 10.24 2.91 -1.96
CA ILE A 131 11.12 3.39 -3.03
C ILE A 131 12.41 2.59 -3.03
N ARG A 132 13.12 2.58 -1.89
CA ARG A 132 14.39 1.84 -1.74
C ARG A 132 14.25 0.37 -2.09
N MET A 133 13.11 -0.22 -1.75
CA MET A 133 12.85 -1.63 -1.98
C MET A 133 12.61 -1.95 -3.46
N MET A 134 11.85 -1.11 -4.17
CA MET A 134 11.70 -1.23 -5.62
C MET A 134 13.07 -1.14 -6.33
N GLU A 135 13.89 -0.16 -5.94
CA GLU A 135 15.24 0.03 -6.50
C GLU A 135 16.15 -1.16 -6.21
N ALA A 136 16.17 -1.66 -4.97
CA ALA A 136 16.94 -2.85 -4.58
C ALA A 136 16.52 -4.11 -5.34
N ASN A 137 15.29 -4.15 -5.87
CA ASN A 137 14.77 -5.27 -6.65
C ASN A 137 14.74 -4.97 -8.16
N GLY A 138 15.57 -4.03 -8.62
CA GLY A 138 15.81 -3.77 -10.04
C GLY A 138 14.62 -3.14 -10.78
N ILE A 139 13.78 -2.38 -10.07
CA ILE A 139 12.85 -1.44 -10.66
C ILE A 139 13.35 -0.03 -10.38
N ALA A 140 13.71 0.72 -11.42
CA ALA A 140 14.16 2.10 -11.28
C ALA A 140 12.97 3.02 -10.99
N VAL A 141 13.00 3.70 -9.83
CA VAL A 141 11.99 4.70 -9.45
C VAL A 141 12.44 6.07 -9.93
N THR A 142 11.97 6.50 -11.11
CA THR A 142 12.39 7.78 -11.71
C THR A 142 11.75 8.98 -11.03
N GLN A 143 10.62 8.77 -10.35
CA GLN A 143 9.90 9.81 -9.63
C GLN A 143 9.11 9.21 -8.47
N ARG A 144 9.18 9.85 -7.31
CA ARG A 144 8.18 9.67 -6.25
C ARG A 144 6.99 10.59 -6.52
N VAL A 145 5.82 10.01 -6.73
CA VAL A 145 4.57 10.77 -6.84
C VAL A 145 3.86 10.74 -5.48
N PRO A 146 3.71 11.89 -4.79
CA PRO A 146 3.01 11.94 -3.50
C PRO A 146 1.55 11.53 -3.66
N LEU A 147 1.03 10.77 -2.70
CA LEU A 147 -0.38 10.42 -2.64
C LEU A 147 -1.06 11.20 -1.51
N LYS A 148 -1.67 12.34 -1.85
CA LYS A 148 -2.35 13.19 -0.88
C LYS A 148 -3.81 12.77 -0.76
N VAL A 149 -4.17 12.26 0.40
CA VAL A 149 -5.55 11.95 0.78
C VAL A 149 -5.89 12.70 2.06
N GLY A 150 -7.13 13.20 2.17
CA GLY A 150 -7.52 14.15 3.20
C GLY A 150 -7.32 13.64 4.64
N ARG A 151 -7.00 14.57 5.54
CA ARG A 151 -7.00 14.36 7.01
C ARG A 151 -8.37 14.70 7.57
N GLY A 152 -8.85 13.90 8.53
CA GLY A 152 -10.09 14.14 9.25
C GLY A 152 -10.01 13.63 10.69
N ARG A 153 -10.99 14.00 11.52
CA ARG A 153 -10.99 13.70 12.97
C ARG A 153 -10.82 12.21 13.33
N HIS A 154 -11.16 11.31 12.40
CA HIS A 154 -11.13 9.86 12.61
C HIS A 154 -9.81 9.19 12.20
N ASN A 155 -8.98 9.84 11.38
CA ASN A 155 -7.73 9.27 10.87
C ASN A 155 -6.49 10.10 11.25
N ASP A 156 -6.66 11.25 11.91
CA ASP A 156 -5.55 12.15 12.22
C ASP A 156 -4.50 11.51 13.14
N ALA A 157 -4.93 10.87 14.23
CA ALA A 157 -4.03 10.14 15.13
C ALA A 157 -3.31 8.98 14.41
N TYR A 158 -4.02 8.26 13.54
CA TYR A 158 -3.44 7.19 12.74
C TYR A 158 -2.36 7.69 11.76
N LEU A 159 -2.63 8.80 11.07
CA LEU A 159 -1.69 9.43 10.14
C LEU A 159 -0.48 10.02 10.87
N ALA A 160 -0.70 10.63 12.04
CA ALA A 160 0.37 11.14 12.90
C ALA A 160 1.31 10.02 13.35
N THR A 161 0.78 8.89 13.82
CA THR A 161 1.59 7.71 14.18
C THR A 161 2.37 7.16 12.99
N LYS A 162 1.76 7.08 11.80
CA LYS A 162 2.47 6.66 10.57
C LYS A 162 3.62 7.59 10.19
N ALA A 163 3.45 8.89 10.33
CA ALA A 163 4.52 9.85 10.06
C ALA A 163 5.64 9.74 11.10
N ALA A 164 5.29 9.72 12.39
CA ALA A 164 6.24 9.73 13.48
C ALA A 164 7.03 8.42 13.62
N LYS A 165 6.36 7.26 13.50
CA LYS A 165 6.95 5.95 13.77
C LYS A 165 7.36 5.19 12.49
N SER A 166 6.67 5.39 11.37
CA SER A 166 6.93 4.65 10.12
C SER A 166 7.59 5.49 9.02
N GLY A 167 7.96 6.75 9.30
CA GLY A 167 8.71 7.62 8.39
C GLY A 167 7.97 8.03 7.12
N HIS A 168 6.63 8.04 7.14
CA HIS A 168 5.83 8.46 6.00
C HIS A 168 5.95 9.97 5.73
N LEU A 169 6.21 10.33 4.48
CA LEU A 169 6.23 11.71 3.97
C LEU A 169 4.79 12.15 3.63
N LEU A 170 4.11 12.79 4.58
CA LEU A 170 2.74 13.32 4.41
C LEU A 170 2.68 14.58 3.53
#